data_AF-A0AAN7SHL1-F1
#
_entry.id   AF-A0AAN7SHL1-F1
#
_cell.length_a   1.000
_cell.length_b   1.000
_cell.length_c   1.000
_cell.angle_alpha   90.00
_cell.angle_beta   90.00
_cell.angle_gamma   90.00
#
_symmetry.space_group_name_H-M   'P 1'
#
loop_
_entity.id
_entity.type
_entity.pdbx_description
1 polymer ?
#
loop_
_entity_poly.entity_id
_entity_poly.type
_entity_poly.pdbx_seq_one_letter_code
_entity_poly.pdbx_strand_id
1 'polypeptide(L)'
;MIKVPRLINVLGECDVPFKLPSDPKMLREHKFHKQKREIYTQLEDALTQYGINGNACVKRMICDAKIYLPEKGQSLVADLLATVFITSISDSDDKVECNNTIYDQCDVPFLQYIMGSLMPQEHL
;
A
#
# COMPACT_ATOMS: atom_id res chain seq x y z
N MET A 1 -3.47 8.18 -47.31
CA MET A 1 -3.39 9.05 -46.11
C MET A 1 -4.41 8.54 -45.10
N ILE A 2 -3.96 7.91 -44.01
CA ILE A 2 -4.81 7.34 -42.97
C ILE A 2 -4.92 8.38 -41.85
N LYS A 3 -6.14 8.86 -41.55
CA LYS A 3 -6.41 9.73 -40.41
C LYS A 3 -6.47 8.87 -39.14
N VAL A 4 -5.47 9.02 -38.27
CA VAL A 4 -5.48 8.40 -36.94
C VAL A 4 -6.44 9.21 -36.05
N PRO A 5 -7.41 8.58 -35.36
CA PRO A 5 -8.27 9.28 -34.42
C PRO A 5 -7.42 9.77 -33.25
N ARG A 6 -7.70 10.99 -32.76
CA ARG A 6 -7.11 11.54 -31.55
C ARG A 6 -7.72 10.82 -30.35
N LEU A 7 -7.25 9.61 -30.06
CA LEU A 7 -7.41 9.02 -28.74
C LEU A 7 -6.41 9.77 -27.85
N ILE A 8 -6.93 10.67 -27.01
CA ILE A 8 -6.12 11.38 -26.02
C ILE A 8 -5.63 10.31 -25.04
N ASN A 9 -4.39 9.86 -25.21
CA ASN A 9 -3.67 9.19 -24.14
C ASN A 9 -3.45 10.25 -23.07
N VAL A 10 -4.35 10.31 -22.08
CA VAL A 10 -4.05 11.02 -20.84
C VAL A 10 -2.97 10.21 -20.16
N LEU A 11 -1.72 10.54 -20.45
CA LEU A 11 -0.59 10.11 -19.67
C LEU A 11 -0.70 10.90 -18.36
N GLY A 12 -1.47 10.35 -17.42
CA GLY A 12 -1.49 10.87 -16.06
C GLY A 12 -0.10 10.66 -15.51
N GLU A 13 0.69 11.72 -15.43
CA GLU A 13 1.89 11.72 -14.61
C GLU A 13 1.41 11.47 -13.18
N CYS A 14 1.52 10.21 -12.73
CA CYS A 14 1.38 9.90 -11.31
C CYS A 14 2.62 10.49 -10.64
N ASP A 15 2.58 11.78 -10.33
CA ASP A 15 3.47 12.38 -9.37
C ASP A 15 3.31 11.57 -8.08
N VAL A 16 4.27 10.69 -7.83
CA VAL A 16 4.36 10.00 -6.56
C VAL A 16 4.31 11.04 -5.45
N PRO A 17 3.54 10.83 -4.36
CA PRO A 17 3.34 11.84 -3.31
C PRO A 17 4.62 12.15 -2.51
N PHE A 18 5.77 11.62 -2.95
CA PHE A 18 7.07 11.76 -2.33
C PHE A 18 8.13 12.02 -3.40
N LYS A 19 9.11 12.86 -3.07
CA LYS A 19 10.28 13.10 -3.93
C LYS A 19 11.07 11.80 -4.09
N LEU A 20 11.28 11.37 -5.33
CA LEU A 20 12.18 10.25 -5.63
C LEU A 20 13.62 10.65 -5.28
N PRO A 21 14.36 9.84 -4.49
CA PRO A 21 15.76 10.12 -4.18
C PRO A 21 16.62 10.08 -5.45
N SER A 22 17.42 11.11 -5.68
CA SER A 22 18.35 11.15 -6.82
C SER A 22 19.57 10.21 -6.65
N ASP A 23 19.81 9.69 -5.45
CA ASP A 23 20.88 8.73 -5.14
C ASP A 23 20.28 7.48 -4.45
N PRO A 24 20.41 6.27 -5.02
CA PRO A 24 19.91 5.04 -4.42
C PRO A 24 20.56 4.70 -3.07
N LYS A 25 21.71 5.29 -2.73
CA LYS A 25 22.37 5.09 -1.42
C LYS A 25 21.68 5.83 -0.27
N MET A 26 20.80 6.79 -0.58
CA MET A 26 19.98 7.54 0.39
C MET A 26 18.73 6.76 0.85
N LEU A 27 18.47 5.58 0.30
CA LEU A 27 17.43 4.64 0.76
C LEU A 27 17.83 3.94 2.08
N ARG A 28 18.96 4.30 2.70
CA ARG A 28 19.46 3.61 3.89
C ARG A 28 18.65 4.01 5.14
N GLU A 29 17.67 3.17 5.45
CA GLU A 29 16.90 2.98 6.70
C GLU A 29 16.08 4.16 7.25
N HIS A 30 16.65 5.34 7.48
CA HIS A 30 15.95 6.38 8.27
C HIS A 30 14.83 7.14 7.53
N LYS A 31 14.82 7.15 6.19
CA LYS A 31 13.77 7.84 5.41
C LYS A 31 12.49 7.02 5.24
N PHE A 32 12.59 5.70 5.34
CA PHE A 32 11.47 4.81 5.07
C PHE A 32 10.39 4.86 6.16
N HIS A 33 10.76 5.00 7.44
CA HIS A 33 9.78 5.13 8.52
C HIS A 33 8.93 6.40 8.40
N LYS A 34 9.55 7.53 8.07
CA LYS A 34 8.83 8.79 7.86
C LYS A 34 7.87 8.70 6.67
N GLN A 35 8.34 8.16 5.55
CA GLN A 35 7.51 7.97 4.35
C GLN A 35 6.35 7.01 4.61
N LYS A 36 6.57 5.92 5.35
CA LYS A 36 5.53 4.97 5.74
C LYS A 36 4.45 5.62 6.60
N ARG A 37 4.85 6.43 7.59
CA ARG A 37 3.89 7.18 8.41
C ARG A 37 3.07 8.17 7.58
N GLU A 38 3.72 8.90 6.66
CA GLU A 38 3.03 9.81 5.74
C GLU A 38 2.03 9.08 4.83
N ILE A 39 2.39 7.91 4.31
CA ILE A 39 1.47 7.06 3.52
C ILE A 39 0.27 6.64 4.37
N TYR A 40 0.48 6.21 5.60
CA TYR A 40 -0.59 5.80 6.50
C TYR A 40 -1.52 6.95 6.87
N THR A 41 -0.98 8.14 7.14
CA THR A 41 -1.78 9.34 7.39
C THR A 41 -2.61 9.70 6.17
N GLN A 42 -2.04 9.66 4.95
CA GLN A 42 -2.79 9.95 3.73
C GLN A 42 -3.91 8.92 3.48
N LEU A 43 -3.65 7.64 3.75
CA LEU A 43 -4.68 6.60 3.65
C LEU A 43 -5.78 6.81 4.70
N GLU A 44 -5.42 7.10 5.94
CA GLU A 44 -6.37 7.41 7.01
C GLU A 44 -7.25 8.60 6.64
N ASP A 45 -6.66 9.70 6.16
CA ASP A 45 -7.38 10.90 5.74
C ASP A 45 -8.30 10.62 4.56
N ALA A 46 -7.83 9.89 3.55
CA ALA A 46 -8.63 9.54 2.38
C ALA A 46 -9.84 8.68 2.77
N LEU A 47 -9.62 7.62 3.54
CA LEU A 47 -10.68 6.73 4.01
C LEU A 47 -11.68 7.48 4.91
N THR A 48 -11.18 8.36 5.78
CA THR A 48 -12.03 9.20 6.62
C THR A 48 -12.90 10.17 5.80
N GLN A 49 -12.36 10.74 4.73
CA GLN A 49 -13.12 11.59 3.78
C GLN A 49 -14.25 10.81 3.07
N TYR A 50 -14.10 9.50 2.87
CA TYR A 50 -15.15 8.63 2.35
C TYR A 50 -16.15 8.14 3.42
N GLY A 51 -16.06 8.63 4.66
CA GLY A 51 -17.02 8.34 5.72
C GLY A 51 -16.82 7.02 6.45
N ILE A 52 -15.65 6.39 6.30
CA ILE A 52 -15.26 5.16 7.02
C ILE A 52 -14.17 5.46 8.04
N ASN A 53 -14.02 4.61 9.05
CA ASN A 53 -13.01 4.78 10.10
C ASN A 53 -11.60 4.53 9.52
N GLY A 54 -10.95 5.59 9.02
CA GLY A 54 -9.65 5.49 8.36
C GLY A 54 -8.58 4.86 9.24
N ASN A 55 -8.56 5.19 10.53
CA ASN A 55 -7.61 4.64 11.49
C ASN A 55 -7.74 3.12 11.60
N ALA A 56 -8.98 2.64 11.79
CA ALA A 56 -9.26 1.20 11.85
C ALA A 56 -8.93 0.52 10.53
N CYS A 57 -9.25 1.14 9.39
CA CYS A 57 -8.97 0.57 8.08
C CYS A 57 -7.49 0.47 7.74
N VAL A 58 -6.67 1.46 8.09
CA VAL A 58 -5.22 1.37 7.90
C VAL A 58 -4.63 0.26 8.77
N LYS A 59 -5.08 0.12 10.03
CA LYS A 59 -4.69 -1.00 10.90
C LYS A 59 -5.12 -2.35 10.33
N ARG A 60 -6.35 -2.45 9.82
CA ARG A 60 -6.84 -3.65 9.12
C ARG A 60 -5.96 -3.99 7.92
N MET A 61 -5.59 -3.02 7.09
CA MET A 61 -4.66 -3.26 5.97
C MET A 61 -3.29 -3.77 6.45
N ILE A 62 -2.74 -3.24 7.55
CA ILE A 62 -1.48 -3.76 8.10
C ILE A 62 -1.63 -5.23 8.54
N CYS A 63 -2.78 -5.60 9.09
CA CYS A 63 -3.07 -6.98 9.50
C CYS A 63 -3.30 -7.91 8.31
N ASP A 64 -4.11 -7.48 7.33
CA ASP A 64 -4.37 -8.18 6.08
C ASP A 64 -3.06 -8.43 5.31
N ALA A 65 -2.15 -7.46 5.28
CA ALA A 65 -0.85 -7.59 4.64
C ALA A 65 -0.05 -8.78 5.18
N LYS A 66 -0.04 -8.97 6.51
CA LYS A 66 0.66 -10.09 7.15
C LYS A 66 0.07 -11.46 6.80
N ILE A 67 -1.21 -11.50 6.43
CA ILE A 67 -1.94 -12.73 6.12
C ILE A 67 -1.83 -13.07 4.63
N TYR A 68 -2.01 -12.06 3.77
CA TYR A 68 -2.20 -12.29 2.34
C TYR A 68 -0.93 -12.09 1.51
N LEU A 69 0.03 -11.26 1.94
CA LEU A 69 1.21 -11.02 1.11
C LEU A 69 2.15 -12.23 1.13
N PRO A 70 2.57 -12.71 -0.05
CA PRO A 70 3.49 -13.82 -0.15
C PRO A 70 4.89 -13.46 0.36
N GLU A 71 5.70 -14.49 0.56
CA GLU A 71 7.13 -14.31 0.81
C GLU A 71 7.81 -13.57 -0.36
N LYS A 72 8.91 -12.87 -0.05
CA LYS A 72 9.61 -12.00 -1.00
C LYS A 72 9.96 -12.72 -2.30
N GLY A 73 9.82 -12.02 -3.43
CA GLY A 73 10.29 -12.48 -4.74
C GLY A 73 9.25 -13.22 -5.59
N GLN A 74 8.00 -13.36 -5.13
CA GLN A 74 6.93 -13.95 -5.94
C GLN A 74 6.29 -12.94 -6.90
N SER A 75 6.24 -11.66 -6.54
CA SER A 75 5.70 -10.59 -7.40
C SER A 75 6.22 -9.23 -6.95
N LEU A 76 6.60 -8.38 -7.91
CA LEU A 76 6.99 -6.99 -7.64
C LEU A 76 5.91 -6.22 -6.88
N VAL A 77 4.64 -6.49 -7.16
CA VAL A 77 3.51 -5.87 -6.46
C VAL A 77 3.47 -6.33 -5.01
N ALA A 78 3.64 -7.63 -4.74
CA ALA A 78 3.72 -8.11 -3.38
C ALA A 78 4.90 -7.53 -2.62
N ASP A 79 6.08 -7.49 -3.25
CA ASP A 79 7.28 -6.95 -2.63
C ASP A 79 7.12 -5.47 -2.29
N LEU A 80 6.45 -4.69 -3.15
CA LEU A 80 6.12 -3.29 -2.89
C LEU A 80 5.13 -3.16 -1.72
N LEU A 81 4.03 -3.91 -1.74
CA LEU A 81 3.04 -3.89 -0.68
C LEU A 81 3.63 -4.35 0.66
N ALA A 82 4.52 -5.36 0.65
CA ALA A 82 5.23 -5.83 1.84
C ALA A 82 6.22 -4.78 2.35
N THR A 83 6.82 -3.99 1.46
CA THR A 83 7.66 -2.86 1.84
C THR A 83 6.85 -1.79 2.57
N VAL A 84 5.66 -1.45 2.05
CA VAL A 84 4.78 -0.45 2.67
C VAL A 84 4.20 -0.94 3.98
N PHE A 85 3.58 -2.13 4.01
CA PHE A 85 2.78 -2.57 5.15
C PHE A 85 3.57 -3.42 6.16
N ILE A 86 4.45 -4.33 5.71
CA ILE A 86 5.10 -5.32 6.59
C ILE A 86 6.44 -4.85 7.13
N THR A 87 7.27 -4.20 6.31
CA THR A 87 8.68 -4.00 6.66
C THR A 87 8.84 -3.23 7.97
N SER A 88 9.34 -3.95 8.97
CA SER A 88 9.86 -3.48 10.24
C SER A 88 11.35 -3.85 10.26
N ILE A 89 12.18 -2.96 9.72
CA ILE A 89 13.61 -3.02 10.03
C ILE A 89 13.71 -2.33 11.38
N SER A 90 13.69 -3.15 12.45
CA SER A 90 14.09 -2.81 13.81
C SER A 90 13.85 -1.36 14.25
N ASP A 91 12.70 -1.08 14.87
CA ASP A 91 12.67 -0.26 16.09
C ASP A 91 11.27 -0.29 16.72
N SER A 92 11.30 -0.19 18.04
CA SER A 92 10.37 -0.65 19.07
C SER A 92 8.95 -0.06 19.15
N ASP A 93 8.47 0.75 18.20
CA ASP A 93 7.35 1.66 18.53
C ASP A 93 5.96 1.36 17.94
N ASP A 94 5.80 0.56 16.87
CA ASP A 94 4.47 0.41 16.23
C ASP A 94 4.09 -1.07 15.97
N LYS A 95 4.04 -1.90 17.02
CA LYS A 95 3.40 -3.21 16.91
C LYS A 95 1.88 -3.04 16.87
N VAL A 96 1.33 -2.93 15.66
CA VAL A 96 -0.13 -3.00 15.46
C VAL A 96 -0.61 -4.39 15.88
N GLU A 97 -1.38 -4.43 16.96
CA GLU A 97 -2.06 -5.64 17.44
C GLU A 97 -3.28 -5.91 16.56
N CYS A 98 -3.30 -7.10 15.95
CA CYS A 98 -4.39 -7.52 15.07
C CYS A 98 -5.43 -8.25 15.91
N ASN A 99 -6.53 -7.55 16.25
CA ASN A 99 -7.65 -8.10 16.98
C ASN A 99 -8.93 -8.07 16.12
N ASN A 100 -9.94 -8.86 16.50
CA ASN A 100 -11.20 -8.94 15.76
C ASN A 100 -11.96 -7.60 15.74
N THR A 101 -11.80 -6.78 16.79
CA THR A 101 -12.50 -5.49 16.89
C THR A 101 -12.03 -4.47 15.85
N ILE A 102 -10.79 -4.54 15.37
CA ILE A 102 -10.31 -3.74 14.23
C ILE A 102 -11.03 -4.13 12.93
N TYR A 103 -11.30 -5.43 12.73
CA TYR A 103 -12.03 -5.89 11.55
C TYR A 103 -13.50 -5.44 11.57
N ASP A 104 -14.12 -5.39 12.74
CA ASP A 104 -15.49 -4.89 12.92
C ASP A 104 -15.61 -3.37 12.71
N GLN A 105 -14.52 -2.62 12.88
CA GLN A 105 -14.50 -1.15 12.72
C GLN A 105 -14.19 -0.67 11.31
N CYS A 106 -13.79 -1.57 10.41
CA CYS A 106 -13.53 -1.25 9.01
C CYS A 106 -14.02 -2.37 8.11
N ASP A 107 -15.11 -2.15 7.36
CA ASP A 107 -15.69 -3.17 6.48
C ASP A 107 -14.96 -3.34 5.14
N VAL A 108 -13.91 -2.55 4.87
CA VAL A 108 -13.24 -2.51 3.57
C VAL A 108 -12.03 -3.45 3.55
N PRO A 109 -12.07 -4.58 2.83
CA PRO A 109 -10.94 -5.50 2.69
C PRO A 109 -10.03 -5.05 1.53
N PHE A 110 -9.49 -3.83 1.62
CA PHE A 110 -8.78 -3.18 0.51
C PHE A 110 -7.63 -4.02 -0.06
N LEU A 111 -6.81 -4.62 0.81
CA LEU A 111 -5.71 -5.47 0.35
C LEU A 111 -6.20 -6.75 -0.30
N GLN A 112 -7.27 -7.37 0.19
CA GLN A 112 -7.87 -8.53 -0.46
C GLN A 112 -8.37 -8.18 -1.87
N TYR A 113 -9.02 -7.02 -2.03
CA TYR A 113 -9.49 -6.52 -3.33
C TYR A 113 -8.32 -6.25 -4.30
N ILE A 114 -7.28 -5.56 -3.82
CA ILE A 114 -6.09 -5.26 -4.63
C ILE A 114 -5.35 -6.54 -5.00
N MET A 115 -5.16 -7.46 -4.06
CA MET A 115 -4.49 -8.73 -4.33
C MET A 115 -5.27 -9.59 -5.31
N GLY A 116 -6.59 -9.69 -5.18
CA GLY A 116 -7.43 -10.40 -6.16
C GLY A 116 -7.41 -9.77 -7.56
N SER A 117 -7.09 -8.48 -7.67
CA SER A 117 -7.02 -7.76 -8.95
C SER A 117 -5.61 -7.77 -9.57
N LEU A 118 -4.56 -7.79 -8.76
CA LEU A 118 -3.16 -7.65 -9.20
C LEU A 118 -2.37 -8.97 -9.22
N MET A 119 -2.85 -9.99 -8.50
CA MET A 119 -2.29 -11.33 -8.52
C MET A 119 -3.33 -12.24 -9.18
N PRO A 120 -3.26 -12.48 -10.49
CA PRO A 120 -4.06 -13.55 -11.08
C PRO A 120 -3.71 -14.84 -10.34
N GLN A 121 -4.73 -15.55 -9.84
CA GLN A 121 -4.56 -16.90 -9.32
C GLN A 121 -4.03 -17.76 -10.47
N GLU A 122 -2.74 -18.08 -10.47
CA GLU A 122 -2.27 -19.26 -11.18
C GLU A 122 -2.79 -20.46 -10.41
N HIS A 123 -4.00 -20.88 -10.79
CA HIS A 123 -4.55 -22.17 -10.41
C HIS A 123 -3.56 -23.25 -10.85
N LEU A 124 -3.00 -23.97 -9.88
CA LEU A 124 -2.44 -25.31 -10.08
C LEU A 124 -3.29 -26.31 -9.30
#